data_AF-A0A9K3HXE9-F1
#
_entry.id   AF-A0A9K3HXE9-F1
#
_cell.length_a   1.000
_cell.length_b   1.000
_cell.length_c   1.000
_cell.angle_alpha   90.00
_cell.angle_beta   90.00
_cell.angle_gamma   90.00
#
_symmetry.space_group_name_H-M   'P 1'
#
loop_
_entity.id
_entity.type
_entity.pdbx_description
1 polymer ?
#
loop_
_entity_poly.entity_id
_entity_poly.type
_entity_poly.pdbx_seq_one_letter_code
_entity_poly.pdbx_strand_id
1 'polypeptide(L)'
;MDHNPSCEDLPHVPRWGLLQGSRMEDLENCNDFYSLSLPPAERLYQKNRNRFNLLDNHVQSGANFFSTTQEIVREWRSMGEEILDFEAAKKSLAMERETFNSEKKGLLWRVTDAVEKLTQEKQLNADRQRDWAATFEKSNRELKPALG
;
A
#
# COMPACT_ATOMS: atom_id res chain seq x y z
N MET A 1 14.36 8.19 32.40
CA MET A 1 13.11 7.43 32.45
C MET A 1 13.36 6.30 33.40
N ASP A 2 12.89 6.44 34.64
CA ASP A 2 13.12 5.48 35.71
C ASP A 2 12.36 4.18 35.39
N HIS A 3 13.09 3.09 35.16
CA HIS A 3 12.50 1.76 35.03
C HIS A 3 12.05 1.30 36.41
N ASN A 4 10.78 0.87 36.50
CA ASN A 4 10.20 0.30 37.71
C ASN A 4 10.75 -1.14 37.88
N PRO A 5 11.62 -1.41 38.87
CA PRO A 5 12.35 -2.67 38.99
C PRO A 5 11.49 -3.83 39.54
N SER A 6 10.18 -3.63 39.73
CA SER A 6 9.30 -4.61 40.36
C SER A 6 8.75 -5.70 39.42
N CYS A 7 9.03 -5.64 38.12
CA CYS A 7 8.38 -6.51 37.13
C CYS A 7 9.32 -7.34 36.24
N GLU A 8 10.65 -7.25 36.35
CA GLU A 8 11.52 -7.87 35.32
C GLU A 8 12.00 -9.31 35.57
N ASP A 9 11.94 -9.88 36.78
CA ASP A 9 12.58 -11.20 37.03
C ASP A 9 11.76 -12.20 37.86
N LEU A 10 10.42 -12.12 37.82
CA LEU A 10 9.63 -13.24 38.34
C LEU A 10 9.29 -14.19 37.20
N PRO A 11 9.74 -15.47 37.23
CA PRO A 11 9.26 -16.44 36.25
C PRO A 11 7.73 -16.42 36.31
N HIS A 12 7.09 -16.36 35.16
CA HIS A 12 5.63 -16.29 35.01
C HIS A 12 5.02 -17.66 35.39
N VAL A 13 5.36 -18.17 36.57
CA VAL A 13 4.84 -19.41 37.14
C VAL A 13 3.42 -19.07 37.57
N PRO A 14 2.42 -19.79 37.03
CA PRO A 14 1.08 -19.67 37.53
C PRO A 14 1.11 -19.96 39.04
N ARG A 15 0.66 -19.00 39.86
CA ARG A 15 0.68 -19.16 41.32
C ARG A 15 -0.27 -20.24 41.83
N TRP A 16 -1.05 -20.85 40.93
CA TRP A 16 -2.02 -21.89 41.20
C TRP A 16 -1.39 -23.28 41.06
N GLY A 17 -1.66 -24.18 42.03
CA GLY A 17 -1.14 -25.55 42.07
C GLY A 17 -1.79 -26.52 41.09
N LEU A 18 -2.54 -26.03 40.10
CA LEU A 18 -3.21 -26.88 39.11
C LEU A 18 -2.17 -27.43 38.13
N LEU A 19 -2.21 -28.74 37.94
CA LEU A 19 -1.35 -29.43 36.99
C LEU A 19 -2.04 -29.53 35.63
N GLN A 20 -1.25 -29.82 34.59
CA GLN A 20 -1.80 -30.15 33.28
C GLN A 20 -2.71 -31.39 33.41
N GLY A 21 -4.03 -31.19 33.24
CA GLY A 21 -5.05 -32.22 33.44
C GLY A 21 -5.97 -32.00 34.65
N SER A 22 -5.68 -31.02 35.51
CA SER A 22 -6.63 -30.57 36.55
C SER A 22 -7.93 -30.09 35.90
N ARG A 23 -9.05 -30.64 36.37
CA ARG A 23 -10.39 -30.28 35.88
C ARG A 23 -11.07 -29.34 36.85
N MET A 24 -11.77 -28.35 36.31
CA MET A 24 -12.64 -27.42 37.06
C MET A 24 -13.96 -28.06 37.51
N GLU A 25 -14.02 -29.39 37.52
CA GLU A 25 -15.12 -30.17 38.08
C GLU A 25 -14.88 -30.46 39.58
N ASP A 26 -13.62 -30.35 40.03
CA ASP A 26 -13.21 -30.47 41.43
C ASP A 26 -13.30 -29.13 42.16
N LEU A 27 -13.96 -29.14 43.31
CA LEU A 27 -14.17 -27.96 44.15
C LEU A 27 -12.86 -27.39 44.70
N GLU A 28 -11.88 -28.25 44.99
CA GLU A 28 -10.57 -27.83 45.51
C GLU A 28 -9.79 -27.07 44.44
N ASN A 29 -9.74 -27.62 43.22
CA ASN A 29 -9.15 -26.93 42.06
C ASN A 29 -9.83 -25.59 41.77
N CYS A 30 -11.16 -25.52 41.87
CA CYS A 30 -11.90 -24.26 41.68
C CYS A 30 -11.57 -23.23 42.75
N ASN A 31 -11.44 -23.66 44.00
CA ASN A 31 -11.13 -22.78 45.13
C ASN A 31 -9.68 -22.26 45.06
N ASP A 32 -8.72 -23.12 44.72
CA ASP A 32 -7.33 -22.74 44.50
C ASP A 32 -7.20 -21.77 43.35
N PHE A 33 -7.86 -22.06 42.23
CA PHE A 33 -7.92 -21.14 41.09
C PHE A 33 -8.48 -19.79 41.53
N TYR A 34 -9.65 -19.76 42.15
CA TYR A 34 -10.31 -18.52 42.57
C TYR A 34 -9.49 -17.71 43.60
N SER A 35 -8.86 -18.39 44.55
CA SER A 35 -8.07 -17.78 45.62
C SER A 35 -6.74 -17.20 45.14
N LEU A 36 -6.17 -17.77 44.08
CA LEU A 36 -4.83 -17.40 43.59
C LEU A 36 -4.86 -16.56 42.30
N SER A 37 -5.97 -16.59 41.55
CA SER A 37 -6.15 -15.79 40.32
C SER A 37 -6.66 -14.37 40.58
N LEU A 38 -7.39 -14.15 41.68
CA LEU A 38 -7.99 -12.85 41.99
C LEU A 38 -7.32 -12.22 43.23
N PRO A 39 -7.03 -10.91 43.24
CA PRO A 39 -6.55 -10.21 44.43
C PRO A 39 -7.55 -10.30 45.61
N PRO A 40 -7.10 -10.19 46.88
CA PRO A 40 -7.98 -10.29 48.06
C PRO A 40 -9.21 -9.36 48.00
N ALA A 41 -9.05 -8.13 47.52
CA ALA A 41 -10.13 -7.17 47.37
C ALA A 41 -11.19 -7.62 46.34
N GLU A 42 -10.75 -8.17 45.20
CA GLU A 42 -11.63 -8.69 44.16
C GLU A 42 -12.39 -9.94 44.63
N ARG A 43 -11.73 -10.81 45.42
CA ARG A 43 -12.40 -11.97 46.04
C ARG A 43 -13.49 -11.58 47.02
N LEU A 44 -13.26 -10.52 47.82
CA LEU A 44 -14.26 -9.93 48.72
C LEU A 44 -15.43 -9.31 47.95
N TYR A 45 -15.12 -8.59 46.87
CA TYR A 45 -16.12 -8.01 45.98
C TYR A 45 -17.02 -9.09 45.35
N GLN A 46 -16.42 -10.19 44.87
CA GLN A 46 -17.15 -11.30 44.27
C GLN A 46 -17.90 -12.16 45.30
N LYS A 47 -17.42 -12.28 46.54
CA LYS A 47 -18.13 -12.97 47.64
C LYS A 47 -19.47 -12.29 47.99
N ASN A 48 -19.55 -10.97 47.85
CA ASN A 48 -20.74 -10.19 48.14
C ASN A 48 -21.66 -9.99 46.91
N ARG A 49 -21.30 -10.56 45.75
CA ARG A 49 -22.07 -10.41 44.52
C ARG A 49 -23.27 -11.35 44.51
N ASN A 50 -24.41 -10.82 44.08
CA ASN A 50 -25.59 -11.63 43.79
C ASN A 50 -25.32 -12.56 42.60
N ARG A 51 -25.72 -13.83 42.72
CA ARG A 51 -25.60 -14.85 41.66
C ARG A 51 -26.28 -14.42 40.35
N PHE A 52 -27.37 -13.65 40.42
CA PHE A 52 -28.03 -13.09 39.23
C PHE A 52 -27.16 -12.05 38.51
N ASN A 53 -26.42 -11.23 39.25
CA ASN A 53 -25.49 -10.27 38.65
C ASN A 53 -24.32 -10.99 37.98
N LEU A 54 -23.89 -12.15 38.48
CA LEU A 54 -22.83 -12.95 37.83
C LEU A 54 -23.31 -13.51 36.49
N LEU A 55 -24.54 -14.03 36.44
CA LEU A 55 -25.18 -14.49 35.21
C LEU A 55 -25.33 -13.37 34.19
N ASP A 56 -25.80 -12.20 34.62
CA ASP A 56 -25.99 -11.03 33.76
C ASP A 56 -24.66 -10.53 33.18
N ASN A 57 -23.62 -10.42 34.01
CA ASN A 57 -22.26 -10.07 33.56
C ASN A 57 -21.71 -11.09 32.55
N HIS A 58 -21.96 -12.38 32.75
CA HIS A 58 -21.53 -13.42 31.81
C HIS A 58 -22.24 -13.28 30.45
N VAL A 59 -23.56 -13.08 30.47
CA VAL A 59 -24.35 -12.84 29.25
C VAL A 59 -23.87 -11.59 28.52
N GLN A 60 -23.64 -10.49 29.24
CA GLN A 60 -23.17 -9.25 28.66
C GLN A 60 -21.74 -9.35 28.12
N SER A 61 -20.84 -10.04 28.83
CA SER A 61 -19.49 -10.33 28.33
C SER A 61 -19.52 -11.17 27.06
N GLY A 62 -20.41 -12.17 27.00
CA GLY A 62 -20.62 -12.99 25.80
C GLY A 62 -21.12 -12.15 24.62
N ALA A 63 -22.15 -11.33 24.84
CA ALA A 63 -22.70 -10.44 23.82
C ALA A 63 -21.64 -9.46 23.28
N ASN A 64 -20.85 -8.86 24.17
CA ASN A 64 -19.76 -7.96 23.78
C ASN A 64 -18.69 -8.71 22.96
N PHE A 65 -18.27 -9.91 23.37
CA PHE A 65 -17.32 -10.72 22.63
C PHE A 65 -17.80 -11.03 21.22
N PHE A 66 -19.05 -11.44 21.05
CA PHE A 66 -19.63 -11.69 19.72
C PHE A 66 -19.71 -10.41 18.88
N SER A 67 -20.09 -9.28 19.47
CA SER A 67 -20.13 -7.98 18.78
C SER A 67 -18.76 -7.58 18.26
N THR A 68 -17.74 -7.57 19.11
CA THR A 68 -16.36 -7.23 18.73
C THR A 68 -15.82 -8.19 17.68
N THR A 69 -16.09 -9.49 17.82
CA THR A 69 -15.67 -10.49 16.82
C THR A 69 -16.30 -10.21 15.46
N GLN A 70 -17.60 -9.87 15.42
CA GLN A 70 -18.28 -9.54 14.16
C GLN A 70 -17.74 -8.26 13.52
N GLU A 71 -17.42 -7.24 14.31
CA GLU A 71 -16.78 -6.01 13.82
C GLU A 71 -15.41 -6.31 13.20
N ILE A 72 -14.55 -7.06 13.89
CA ILE A 72 -13.24 -7.47 13.36
C ILE A 72 -13.38 -8.21 12.02
N VAL A 73 -14.32 -9.15 11.92
CA VAL A 73 -14.55 -9.92 10.69
C VAL A 73 -15.02 -9.01 9.54
N ARG A 74 -15.86 -8.00 9.82
CA ARG A 74 -16.32 -7.05 8.80
C ARG A 74 -15.17 -6.16 8.32
N GLU A 75 -14.39 -5.60 9.23
CA GLU A 75 -13.22 -4.79 8.89
C GLU A 75 -12.20 -5.58 8.07
N TRP A 76 -11.90 -6.82 8.48
CA TRP A 76 -11.01 -7.70 7.72
C TRP A 76 -11.51 -7.98 6.30
N ARG A 77 -12.82 -8.15 6.12
CA ARG A 77 -13.40 -8.32 4.78
C ARG A 77 -13.27 -7.03 3.96
N SER A 78 -13.58 -5.87 4.54
CA SER A 78 -13.45 -4.57 3.88
C SER A 78 -12.00 -4.32 3.42
N MET A 79 -11.03 -4.58 4.30
CA MET A 79 -9.61 -4.46 3.94
C MET A 79 -9.23 -5.39 2.78
N GLY A 80 -9.79 -6.60 2.72
CA GLY A 80 -9.58 -7.53 1.61
C GLY A 80 -10.14 -6.99 0.28
N GLU A 81 -11.33 -6.40 0.30
CA GLU A 81 -11.95 -5.75 -0.86
C GLU A 81 -11.12 -4.54 -1.33
N GLU A 82 -10.69 -3.69 -0.40
CA GLU A 82 -9.83 -2.52 -0.68
C GLU A 82 -8.48 -2.92 -1.30
N ILE A 83 -7.87 -4.02 -0.83
CA ILE A 83 -6.62 -4.54 -1.41
C ILE A 83 -6.84 -4.97 -2.86
N LEU A 84 -7.95 -5.66 -3.16
CA LEU A 84 -8.27 -6.10 -4.52
C LEU A 84 -8.50 -4.91 -5.46
N ASP A 85 -9.24 -3.90 -5.00
CA ASP A 85 -9.48 -2.68 -5.76
C ASP A 85 -8.18 -1.91 -6.02
N PHE A 86 -7.31 -1.83 -5.01
CA PHE A 86 -5.98 -1.22 -5.16
C PHE A 86 -5.12 -1.97 -6.20
N GLU A 87 -5.10 -3.30 -6.16
CA GLU A 87 -4.38 -4.10 -7.14
C GLU A 87 -4.93 -3.95 -8.56
N ALA A 88 -6.25 -3.86 -8.71
CA ALA A 88 -6.90 -3.59 -9.99
C ALA A 88 -6.53 -2.21 -10.53
N ALA A 89 -6.60 -1.17 -9.70
CA ALA A 89 -6.20 0.20 -10.07
C ALA A 89 -4.71 0.26 -10.46
N LYS A 90 -3.84 -0.42 -9.72
CA LYS A 90 -2.41 -0.51 -10.02
C LYS A 90 -2.15 -1.17 -11.38
N LYS A 91 -2.88 -2.23 -11.73
CA LYS A 91 -2.79 -2.87 -13.05
C LYS A 91 -3.25 -1.95 -14.17
N SER A 92 -4.39 -1.26 -13.98
CA SER A 92 -4.90 -0.27 -14.96
C SER A 92 -3.89 0.83 -15.23
N LEU A 93 -3.31 1.41 -14.17
CA LEU A 93 -2.30 2.46 -14.29
C LEU A 93 -1.05 1.96 -15.02
N ALA A 94 -0.60 0.73 -14.74
CA ALA A 94 0.53 0.13 -15.46
C ALA A 94 0.26 0.00 -16.96
N MET A 95 -0.95 -0.43 -17.35
CA MET A 95 -1.35 -0.52 -18.76
C MET A 95 -1.39 0.86 -19.42
N GLU A 96 -2.01 1.86 -18.79
CA GLU A 96 -2.05 3.25 -19.30
C GLU A 96 -0.65 3.85 -19.45
N ARG A 97 0.26 3.53 -18.53
CA ARG A 97 1.65 3.98 -18.62
C ARG A 97 2.37 3.36 -19.81
N GLU A 98 2.11 2.09 -20.11
CA GLU A 98 2.71 1.41 -21.25
C GLU A 98 2.18 1.96 -22.58
N THR A 99 0.87 2.17 -22.69
CA THR A 99 0.27 2.80 -23.88
C THR A 99 0.83 4.19 -24.09
N PHE A 100 0.86 5.04 -23.06
CA PHE A 100 1.45 6.38 -23.12
C PHE A 100 2.92 6.36 -23.58
N ASN A 101 3.72 5.43 -23.07
CA ASN A 101 5.12 5.32 -23.45
C ASN A 101 5.30 4.90 -24.92
N SER A 102 4.46 3.99 -25.42
CA SER A 102 4.49 3.58 -26.83
C SER A 102 4.08 4.72 -27.77
N GLU A 103 3.02 5.45 -27.42
CA GLU A 103 2.58 6.64 -28.15
C GLU A 103 3.65 7.73 -28.16
N LYS A 104 4.27 7.99 -27.00
CA LYS A 104 5.37 8.96 -26.88
C LYS A 104 6.53 8.60 -27.79
N LYS A 105 6.95 7.33 -27.83
CA LYS A 105 8.00 6.86 -28.74
C LYS A 105 7.60 7.04 -30.20
N GLY A 106 6.35 6.70 -30.56
CA GLY A 106 5.83 6.88 -31.91
C GLY A 106 5.73 8.35 -32.34
N LEU A 107 5.38 9.25 -31.41
CA LEU A 107 5.42 10.70 -31.64
C LEU A 107 6.85 11.18 -31.85
N LEU A 108 7.78 10.76 -31.00
CA LEU A 108 9.19 11.15 -31.11
C LEU A 108 9.77 10.76 -32.49
N TRP A 109 9.48 9.53 -32.93
CA TRP A 109 9.94 9.03 -34.23
C TRP A 109 9.39 9.85 -35.40
N ARG A 110 8.09 10.20 -35.37
CA ARG A 110 7.47 11.06 -36.40
C ARG A 110 8.06 12.46 -36.42
N VAL A 111 8.35 13.04 -35.25
CA VAL A 111 9.00 14.35 -35.16
C VAL A 111 10.42 14.30 -35.73
N THR A 112 11.20 13.27 -35.40
CA THR A 112 12.55 13.12 -35.94
C THR A 112 12.56 12.94 -37.46
N ASP A 113 11.67 12.11 -38.01
CA ASP A 113 11.53 11.92 -39.46
C ASP A 113 11.12 13.23 -40.17
N ALA A 114 10.17 13.97 -39.61
CA ALA A 114 9.76 15.27 -40.15
C ALA A 114 10.89 16.30 -40.13
N VAL A 115 11.69 16.34 -39.04
CA VAL A 115 12.85 17.22 -38.94
C VAL A 115 13.91 16.85 -39.98
N GLU A 116 14.19 15.57 -40.17
CA GLU A 116 15.17 15.10 -41.15
C GLU A 116 14.74 15.41 -42.60
N LYS A 117 13.45 15.22 -42.93
CA LYS A 117 12.92 15.64 -44.23
C LYS A 117 13.05 17.14 -44.44
N LEU A 118 12.72 17.93 -43.42
CA LEU A 118 12.83 19.39 -43.48
C LEU A 118 14.29 19.84 -43.66
N THR A 119 15.26 19.19 -43.00
CA THR A 119 16.68 19.53 -43.17
C THR A 119 17.19 19.15 -44.55
N GLN A 120 16.80 17.99 -45.09
CA GLN A 120 17.11 17.58 -46.46
C GLN A 120 16.52 18.56 -47.49
N GLU A 121 15.26 18.95 -47.34
CA GLU A 121 14.63 19.94 -48.23
C GLU A 121 15.33 21.29 -48.18
N LYS A 122 15.69 21.77 -46.98
CA LYS A 122 16.47 23.01 -46.82
C LYS A 122 17.81 22.93 -47.52
N GLN A 123 18.51 21.80 -47.41
CA GLN A 123 19.79 21.59 -48.09
C GLN A 123 19.62 21.59 -49.60
N LEU A 124 18.64 20.84 -50.14
CA LEU A 124 18.34 20.83 -51.57
C LEU A 124 17.99 22.23 -52.10
N ASN A 125 17.24 23.02 -51.33
CA ASN A 125 16.88 24.37 -51.73
C ASN A 125 18.10 25.30 -51.73
N ALA A 126 18.98 25.19 -50.74
CA ALA A 126 20.25 25.92 -50.70
C ALA A 126 21.17 25.54 -51.87
N ASP A 127 21.25 24.26 -52.22
CA ASP A 127 22.02 23.77 -53.35
C ASP A 127 21.47 24.34 -54.67
N ARG A 128 20.16 24.28 -54.89
CA ARG A 128 19.50 24.89 -56.05
C ARG A 128 19.76 26.38 -56.15
N GLN A 129 19.72 27.12 -55.05
CA GLN A 129 20.04 28.55 -55.04
C GLN A 129 21.48 28.81 -55.45
N ARG A 130 22.44 28.00 -54.98
CA ARG A 130 23.85 28.10 -55.38
C ARG A 130 24.04 27.79 -56.86
N ASP A 131 23.40 26.75 -57.38
CA ASP A 131 23.47 26.38 -58.80
C ASP A 131 22.87 27.47 -59.70
N TRP A 132 21.73 28.05 -59.29
CA TRP A 132 21.12 29.20 -59.96
C TRP A 132 22.06 30.41 -59.97
N ALA A 133 22.69 30.74 -58.84
CA ALA A 133 23.63 31.85 -58.78
C ALA A 133 24.86 31.62 -59.68
N ALA A 134 25.40 30.40 -59.70
CA ALA A 134 26.54 30.03 -60.53
C ALA A 134 26.22 30.09 -62.03
N THR A 135 25.05 29.58 -62.44
CA THR A 135 24.59 29.65 -63.84
C THR A 135 24.34 31.09 -64.27
N PHE A 136 23.72 31.91 -63.42
CA PHE A 136 23.54 33.34 -63.67
C PHE A 136 24.88 34.06 -63.85
N GLU A 137 25.83 33.86 -62.94
CA GLU A 137 27.18 34.44 -63.07
C GLU A 137 27.87 34.04 -64.37
N LYS A 138 27.78 32.76 -64.75
CA LYS A 138 28.37 32.25 -65.99
C LYS A 138 27.77 32.92 -67.23
N SER A 139 26.44 32.96 -67.34
CA SER A 139 25.76 33.66 -68.43
C SER A 139 26.14 35.14 -68.50
N ASN A 140 26.25 35.80 -67.35
CA ASN A 140 26.59 37.23 -67.29
C ASN A 140 28.04 37.51 -67.73
N ARG A 141 28.97 36.59 -67.47
CA ARG A 141 30.35 36.65 -67.99
C ARG A 141 30.41 36.39 -69.49
N GLU A 142 29.58 35.47 -70.01
CA GLU A 142 29.52 35.12 -71.44
C GLU A 142 28.85 36.21 -72.30
N LEU A 143 27.93 37.00 -71.74
CA LEU A 143 27.27 38.12 -72.43
C LEU A 143 28.12 39.41 -72.51
N LYS A 144 28.99 39.65 -71.53
CA LYS A 144 29.87 40.84 -71.50
C LYS A 144 30.78 41.04 -72.73
N PRO A 145 31.35 39.99 -73.38
CA PRO A 145 32.13 40.17 -74.61
C PRO A 145 31.29 40.36 -75.89
N ALA A 146 29.94 40.29 -75.85
CA ALA A 146 29.08 40.44 -77.04
C ALA A 146 28.52 41.87 -77.23
N LEU A 147 28.84 42.80 -76.33
CA LEU A 147 28.41 44.21 -76.35
C LEU A 147 29.59 45.21 -76.42
N GLY A 148 30.78 44.74 -76.81
CA GLY A 148 31.98 45.56 -77.02
C GLY A 148 32.48 45.47 -78.45
#